data_AF-A0A1W9X5B7-F1
#
_entry.id   AF-A0A1W9X5B7-F1
#
_cell.length_a   1.000
_cell.length_b   1.000
_cell.length_c   1.000
_cell.angle_alpha   90.00
_cell.angle_beta   90.00
_cell.angle_gamma   90.00
#
_symmetry.space_group_name_H-M   'P 1'
#
loop_
_entity.id
_entity.type
_entity.pdbx_description
1 polymer ?
#
loop_
_entity_poly.entity_id
_entity_poly.type
_entity_poly.pdbx_seq_one_letter_code
_entity_poly.pdbx_strand_id
1 'polypeptide(L)'
;MVGRFVVGDSSALVGQFVVGDSSPLVGWFVVGDSSPLVGWFVVGDSSPLVGRFVVGDRLPLVGRFVVGDCSALVGQFVVGDSSPLVGRFVVGDSSALVGQFVVGDSSPLVGRFVVGDSSPYL
;
A
#
# COMPACT_ATOMS: atom_id res chain seq x y z
N MET A 1 -5.71 -20.56 -12.11
CA MET A 1 -6.73 -21.35 -11.38
C MET A 1 -7.85 -20.43 -10.91
N VAL A 2 -9.11 -20.87 -10.94
CA VAL A 2 -10.27 -20.09 -10.45
C VAL A 2 -11.03 -20.88 -9.39
N GLY A 3 -11.41 -20.25 -8.29
CA GLY A 3 -12.15 -20.93 -7.23
C GLY A 3 -12.56 -20.03 -6.07
N ARG A 4 -13.26 -20.60 -5.08
CA ARG A 4 -13.60 -19.87 -3.85
C ARG A 4 -12.36 -19.66 -2.98
N PHE A 5 -11.58 -20.71 -2.81
CA PHE A 5 -10.28 -20.72 -2.14
C PHE A 5 -9.27 -21.24 -3.14
N VAL A 6 -8.25 -20.42 -3.45
CA VAL A 6 -7.24 -20.74 -4.44
C VAL A 6 -5.87 -20.59 -3.79
N VAL A 7 -5.12 -21.67 -3.75
CA VAL A 7 -3.74 -21.71 -3.25
C VAL A 7 -2.85 -22.36 -4.28
N GLY A 8 -1.70 -21.76 -4.57
CA GLY A 8 -0.65 -22.42 -5.35
C GLY A 8 0.20 -21.47 -6.20
N ASP A 9 0.95 -22.08 -7.13
CA ASP A 9 2.09 -21.44 -7.80
C ASP A 9 1.90 -21.47 -9.33
N SER A 10 0.66 -21.27 -9.78
CA SER A 10 0.32 -21.25 -11.21
C SER A 10 0.73 -19.92 -11.86
N SER A 11 0.55 -19.80 -13.17
CA SER A 11 0.78 -18.50 -13.83
C SER A 11 -0.16 -17.41 -13.30
N ALA A 12 -1.41 -17.72 -12.97
CA ALA A 12 -2.37 -16.75 -12.42
C ALA A 12 -3.40 -17.44 -11.50
N LEU A 13 -3.79 -16.75 -10.43
CA LEU A 13 -4.80 -17.23 -9.48
C LEU A 13 -5.92 -16.21 -9.29
N VAL A 14 -7.17 -16.67 -9.34
CA VAL A 14 -8.36 -15.82 -9.21
C VAL A 14 -9.37 -16.46 -8.27
N GLY A 15 -9.87 -15.73 -7.26
CA GLY A 15 -10.86 -16.31 -6.33
C GLY A 15 -11.40 -15.36 -5.27
N GLN A 16 -12.21 -15.86 -4.34
CA GLN A 16 -12.61 -15.05 -3.18
C GLN A 16 -11.43 -14.89 -2.21
N PHE A 17 -10.76 -16.00 -1.90
CA PHE A 17 -9.54 -16.04 -1.10
C PHE A 17 -8.42 -16.63 -1.95
N VAL A 18 -7.34 -15.87 -2.11
CA VAL A 18 -6.21 -16.24 -2.97
C VAL A 18 -4.92 -16.13 -2.18
N VAL A 19 -4.13 -17.21 -2.17
CA VAL A 19 -2.81 -17.24 -1.54
C VAL A 19 -1.80 -17.88 -2.50
N GLY A 20 -0.63 -17.31 -2.68
CA GLY A 20 0.49 -17.97 -3.36
C GLY A 20 1.40 -17.01 -4.09
N ASP A 21 2.38 -17.55 -4.81
CA ASP A 21 3.46 -16.76 -5.41
C ASP A 21 3.32 -16.64 -6.93
N SER A 22 2.07 -16.64 -7.40
CA SER A 22 1.65 -16.62 -8.81
C SER A 22 1.41 -15.21 -9.34
N SER A 23 1.73 -14.92 -10.61
CA SER A 23 1.65 -13.53 -11.14
C SER A 23 0.69 -13.41 -12.34
N PRO A 24 -0.55 -12.89 -12.20
CA PRO A 24 -1.13 -12.15 -11.06
C PRO A 24 -1.98 -12.97 -10.06
N LEU A 25 -2.21 -12.39 -8.87
CA LEU A 25 -3.23 -12.81 -7.91
C LEU A 25 -4.41 -11.81 -7.88
N VAL A 26 -5.64 -12.29 -8.03
CA VAL A 26 -6.85 -11.44 -8.03
C VAL A 26 -7.95 -12.03 -7.15
N GLY A 27 -8.46 -11.26 -6.19
CA GLY A 27 -9.55 -11.76 -5.36
C GLY A 27 -10.17 -10.77 -4.38
N TRP A 28 -11.00 -11.27 -3.47
CA TRP A 28 -11.56 -10.43 -2.41
C TRP A 28 -10.54 -10.25 -1.27
N PHE A 29 -9.88 -11.34 -0.89
CA PHE A 29 -8.74 -11.39 0.02
C PHE A 29 -7.56 -12.02 -0.72
N VAL A 30 -6.45 -11.30 -0.80
CA VAL A 30 -5.26 -11.73 -1.55
C VAL A 30 -4.03 -11.63 -0.65
N VAL A 31 -3.26 -12.72 -0.59
CA VAL A 31 -1.96 -12.77 0.09
C VAL A 31 -0.93 -13.40 -0.84
N GLY A 32 0.27 -12.82 -0.94
CA GLY A 32 1.35 -13.44 -1.70
C GLY A 32 2.46 -12.49 -2.07
N ASP A 33 3.56 -13.04 -2.55
CA ASP A 33 4.78 -12.27 -2.83
C ASP A 33 5.01 -12.09 -4.35
N SER A 34 3.93 -12.01 -5.13
CA SER A 34 3.97 -12.01 -6.59
C SER A 34 3.41 -10.73 -7.22
N SER A 35 3.49 -10.54 -8.53
CA SER A 35 3.18 -9.25 -9.17
C SER A 35 2.16 -9.41 -10.29
N PRO A 36 1.08 -8.60 -10.37
CA PRO A 36 0.45 -7.74 -9.35
C PRO A 36 -0.50 -8.50 -8.38
N LEU A 37 -0.82 -7.87 -7.24
CA LEU A 37 -1.92 -8.28 -6.34
C LEU A 37 -3.08 -7.28 -6.41
N VAL A 38 -4.29 -7.79 -6.65
CA VAL A 38 -5.50 -6.95 -6.75
C VAL A 38 -6.65 -7.52 -5.93
N GLY A 39 -7.21 -6.72 -5.03
CA GLY A 39 -8.38 -7.18 -4.27
C GLY A 39 -9.03 -6.17 -3.34
N TRP A 40 -9.95 -6.65 -2.50
CA TRP A 40 -10.55 -5.80 -1.46
C TRP A 40 -9.61 -5.64 -0.26
N PHE A 41 -9.01 -6.74 0.17
CA PHE A 41 -7.95 -6.80 1.15
C PHE A 41 -6.73 -7.46 0.52
N VAL A 42 -5.59 -6.80 0.57
CA VAL A 42 -4.36 -7.22 -0.10
C VAL A 42 -3.19 -7.14 0.88
N VAL A 43 -2.45 -8.24 1.01
CA VAL A 43 -1.21 -8.30 1.79
C VAL A 43 -0.11 -8.93 0.95
N GLY A 44 1.08 -8.33 0.92
CA GLY A 44 2.20 -8.92 0.19
C GLY A 44 3.37 -7.97 0.02
N ASP A 45 4.53 -8.51 -0.31
CA ASP A 45 5.78 -7.77 -0.41
C ASP A 45 6.16 -7.40 -1.86
N SER A 46 5.17 -7.35 -2.74
CA SER A 46 5.34 -7.31 -4.19
C SER A 46 4.75 -6.04 -4.83
N SER A 47 4.75 -5.91 -6.16
CA SER A 47 4.33 -4.68 -6.84
C SER A 47 3.46 -4.97 -8.04
N PRO A 48 2.48 -4.12 -8.38
CA PRO A 48 1.77 -3.20 -7.50
C PRO A 48 0.77 -3.94 -6.61
N LEU A 49 0.49 -3.40 -5.42
CA LEU A 49 -0.64 -3.82 -4.58
C LEU A 49 -1.78 -2.81 -4.71
N VAL A 50 -2.95 -3.29 -5.13
CA VAL A 50 -4.12 -2.44 -5.34
C VAL A 50 -5.34 -3.01 -4.63
N GLY A 51 -5.93 -2.22 -3.74
CA GLY A 51 -7.16 -2.64 -3.09
C GLY A 51 -7.84 -1.62 -2.20
N ARG A 52 -8.85 -2.03 -1.44
CA ARG A 52 -9.48 -1.13 -0.46
C ARG A 52 -8.64 -1.04 0.81
N PHE A 53 -8.14 -2.17 1.28
CA PHE A 53 -7.19 -2.28 2.39
C PHE A 53 -5.93 -2.95 1.86
N VAL A 54 -4.80 -2.28 2.02
CA VAL A 54 -3.54 -2.72 1.44
C VAL A 54 -2.47 -2.65 2.51
N VAL A 55 -1.76 -3.77 2.71
CA VAL A 55 -0.61 -3.88 3.60
C VAL A 55 0.54 -4.49 2.84
N GLY A 56 1.75 -3.93 2.94
CA GLY A 56 2.90 -4.53 2.27
C GLY A 56 4.10 -3.61 2.22
N ASP A 57 5.25 -4.20 1.90
CA ASP A 57 6.53 -3.50 1.95
C ASP A 57 7.18 -3.37 0.57
N ARG A 58 8.18 -2.49 0.49
CA ARG A 58 9.12 -2.25 -0.64
C ARG A 58 8.56 -1.55 -1.89
N LEU A 59 7.25 -1.51 -2.11
CA LEU A 59 6.68 -1.24 -3.43
C LEU A 59 5.40 -0.37 -3.41
N PRO A 60 4.96 0.25 -4.52
CA PRO A 60 3.85 1.21 -4.47
C PRO A 60 2.53 0.55 -4.07
N LEU A 61 1.90 1.07 -3.02
CA LEU A 61 0.61 0.58 -2.53
C LEU A 61 -0.48 1.62 -2.76
N VAL A 62 -1.60 1.17 -3.33
CA VAL A 62 -2.72 2.04 -3.70
C VAL A 62 -4.02 1.52 -3.13
N GLY A 63 -4.69 2.32 -2.31
CA GLY A 63 -5.99 1.92 -1.79
C GLY A 63 -6.74 2.97 -0.98
N ARG A 64 -7.78 2.53 -0.27
CA ARG A 64 -8.50 3.43 0.65
C ARG A 64 -7.76 3.54 1.98
N PHE A 65 -7.32 2.41 2.52
CA PHE A 65 -6.48 2.29 3.70
C PHE A 65 -5.20 1.58 3.27
N VAL A 66 -4.07 2.24 3.47
CA VAL A 66 -2.76 1.75 3.03
C VAL A 66 -1.81 1.80 4.22
N VAL A 67 -1.15 0.69 4.49
CA VAL A 67 -0.14 0.56 5.54
C VAL A 67 1.10 -0.12 4.97
N GLY A 68 2.30 0.37 5.27
CA GLY A 68 3.52 -0.34 4.92
C GLY A 68 4.71 0.57 4.69
N ASP A 69 5.89 -0.02 4.48
CA ASP A 69 7.13 0.74 4.30
C ASP A 69 7.69 0.51 2.89
N CYS A 70 7.63 1.51 2.02
CA CYS A 70 7.74 1.25 0.58
C CYS A 70 8.21 2.46 -0.26
N SER A 71 8.17 2.33 -1.58
CA SER A 71 8.51 3.44 -2.47
C SER A 71 7.43 4.51 -2.56
N ALA A 72 6.14 4.17 -2.48
CA ALA A 72 5.06 5.15 -2.52
C ALA A 72 3.76 4.61 -1.91
N LEU A 73 3.07 5.44 -1.13
CA LEU A 73 1.80 5.08 -0.53
C LEU A 73 0.71 6.08 -0.95
N VAL A 74 -0.37 5.59 -1.53
CA VAL A 74 -1.46 6.45 -2.03
C VAL A 74 -2.81 5.95 -1.53
N GLY A 75 -3.53 6.78 -0.77
CA GLY A 75 -4.88 6.43 -0.34
C GLY A 75 -5.67 7.48 0.40
N GLN A 76 -6.80 7.11 1.01
CA GLN A 76 -7.54 8.04 1.88
C GLN A 76 -6.90 8.12 3.26
N PHE A 77 -6.52 6.98 3.82
CA PHE A 77 -5.80 6.84 5.08
C PHE A 77 -4.50 6.10 4.79
N VAL A 78 -3.38 6.72 5.12
CA VAL A 78 -2.07 6.22 4.78
C VAL A 78 -1.19 6.24 6.02
N VAL A 79 -0.57 5.11 6.34
CA VAL A 79 0.32 4.94 7.48
C VAL A 79 1.59 4.21 7.06
N GLY A 80 2.75 4.67 7.50
CA GLY A 80 4.04 4.01 7.28
C GLY A 80 5.06 4.94 6.64
N ASP A 81 6.21 4.41 6.26
CA ASP A 81 7.35 5.21 5.82
C ASP A 81 7.61 4.98 4.32
N SER A 82 7.63 6.04 3.51
CA SER A 82 7.86 5.89 2.07
C SER A 82 8.46 7.12 1.38
N SER A 83 8.39 7.20 0.04
CA SER A 83 8.88 8.34 -0.73
C SER A 83 8.16 8.48 -2.08
N PRO A 84 6.87 8.87 -2.14
CA PRO A 84 6.12 9.71 -1.17
C PRO A 84 4.87 9.08 -0.50
N LEU A 85 4.34 9.73 0.54
CA LEU A 85 3.02 9.45 1.14
C LEU A 85 1.96 10.47 0.68
N VAL A 86 0.85 10.00 0.10
CA VAL A 86 -0.23 10.86 -0.39
C VAL A 86 -1.60 10.36 0.07
N GLY A 87 -2.35 11.21 0.77
CA GLY A 87 -3.73 10.88 1.11
C GLY A 87 -4.55 11.96 1.79
N ARG A 88 -5.71 11.60 2.34
CA ARG A 88 -6.51 12.55 3.12
C ARG A 88 -5.98 12.66 4.56
N PHE A 89 -5.68 11.53 5.17
CA PHE A 89 -5.01 11.39 6.45
C PHE A 89 -3.71 10.63 6.22
N VAL A 90 -2.60 11.23 6.59
CA VAL A 90 -1.26 10.68 6.37
C VAL A 90 -0.52 10.68 7.70
N VAL A 91 0.06 9.53 8.05
CA VAL A 91 0.88 9.33 9.25
C VAL A 91 2.16 8.58 8.88
N GLY A 92 3.32 9.10 9.26
CA GLY A 92 4.62 8.46 9.04
C GLY A 92 5.65 9.40 8.46
N ASP A 93 6.84 8.89 8.17
CA ASP A 93 8.00 9.69 7.77
C ASP A 93 8.36 9.42 6.31
N SER A 94 8.70 10.47 5.56
CA SER A 94 9.05 10.31 4.13
C SER A 94 9.84 11.47 3.55
N SER A 95 10.22 11.33 2.28
CA SER A 95 10.66 12.48 1.49
C SER A 95 9.54 13.49 1.20
N ALA A 96 8.26 13.11 1.21
CA ALA A 96 7.14 14.04 1.02
C ALA A 96 5.83 13.49 1.61
N LEU A 97 5.19 14.27 2.48
CA LEU A 97 3.83 14.01 2.97
C LEU A 97 2.84 15.00 2.34
N VAL A 98 1.79 14.49 1.71
CA VAL A 98 0.72 15.32 1.13
C VAL A 98 -0.65 14.85 1.61
N GLY A 99 -1.39 15.73 2.30
CA GLY A 99 -2.78 15.43 2.65
C GLY A 99 -3.58 16.53 3.34
N GLN A 100 -4.79 16.22 3.80
CA GLN A 100 -5.58 17.19 4.58
C GLN A 100 -5.11 17.25 6.03
N PHE A 101 -4.84 16.09 6.62
CA PHE A 101 -4.27 15.91 7.95
C PHE A 101 -2.99 15.10 7.82
N VAL A 102 -1.87 15.66 8.27
CA VAL A 102 -0.54 15.08 8.13
C VAL A 102 0.12 15.02 9.50
N VAL A 103 0.65 13.85 9.85
CA VAL A 103 1.43 13.61 11.07
C VAL A 103 2.73 12.92 10.71
N GLY A 104 3.88 13.47 11.13
CA GLY A 104 5.20 12.92 10.84
C GLY A 104 6.13 13.93 10.19
N ASP A 105 7.31 13.46 9.82
CA ASP A 105 8.42 14.31 9.39
C ASP A 105 8.74 14.11 7.90
N SER A 106 8.85 15.22 7.15
CA SER A 106 9.30 15.19 5.76
C SER A 106 9.71 16.56 5.23
N SER A 107 10.27 16.60 4.02
CA SER A 107 10.44 17.85 3.28
C SER A 107 10.19 17.61 1.79
N PRO A 108 8.97 17.89 1.26
CA PRO A 108 7.95 18.79 1.82
C PRO A 108 6.82 18.15 2.67
N LEU A 109 6.34 18.92 3.65
CA LEU A 109 5.07 18.69 4.39
C LEU A 109 3.96 19.57 3.81
N VAL A 110 2.93 18.98 3.22
CA VAL A 110 1.79 19.72 2.63
C VAL A 110 0.48 19.25 3.23
N GLY A 111 -0.18 20.13 3.99
CA GLY A 111 -1.55 19.89 4.41
C GLY A 111 -2.25 21.03 5.11
N ARG A 112 -3.54 20.82 5.41
CA ARG A 112 -4.37 21.81 6.12
C ARG A 112 -4.10 21.80 7.62
N PHE A 113 -3.85 20.61 8.17
CA PHE A 113 -3.47 20.39 9.56
C PHE A 113 -2.22 19.52 9.57
N VAL A 114 -1.13 20.03 10.12
CA VAL A 114 0.18 19.37 10.13
C VAL A 114 0.68 19.28 11.56
N VAL A 115 1.16 18.10 11.96
CA VAL A 115 1.84 17.85 13.23
C VAL A 115 3.14 17.11 12.93
N GLY A 116 4.28 17.76 13.14
CA GLY A 116 5.59 17.23 12.80
C GLY A 116 6.53 18.33 12.35
N ASP A 117 7.77 17.98 12.07
CA ASP A 117 8.81 18.92 11.70
C ASP A 117 9.14 18.81 10.21
N SER A 118 9.12 19.96 9.53
CA SER A 118 9.71 20.05 8.20
C SER A 118 11.21 20.27 8.36
N SER A 119 12.02 19.22 8.30
CA SER A 119 13.48 19.37 8.28
C SER A 119 13.95 19.72 6.87
N PRO A 120 14.47 20.93 6.61
CA PRO A 120 15.06 21.26 5.30
C PRO A 120 16.47 20.66 5.10
N TYR A 121 16.94 19.81 6.02
CA TYR A 121 18.30 19.28 6.06
C TYR A 121 18.32 17.75 6.20
N LEU A 122 17.96 17.07 5.11
CA LEU A 122 18.66 15.86 4.65
C LEU A 122 19.39 16.23 3.35
#